data_AF-A0A8P4KCD9-F1
#
_entry.id   AF-A0A8P4KCD9-F1
#
_cell.length_a   1.000
_cell.length_b   1.000
_cell.length_c   1.000
_cell.angle_alpha   90.00
_cell.angle_beta   90.00
_cell.angle_gamma   90.00
#
_symmetry.space_group_name_H-M   'P 1'
#
loop_
_entity.id
_entity.type
_entity.pdbx_description
1 polymer ?
#
loop_
_entity_poly.entity_id
_entity_poly.type
_entity_poly.pdbx_seq_one_letter_code
_entity_poly.pdbx_strand_id
1 'polypeptide(L)'
;KLKLILTQFLLHLAEKTDGIIVTNDNLRDFVDTSDTWRKIIQERLLQFTFVEDHFMIPDDPLGRNGPHLDMFLRKDGRYVSPAGVPSTRLPAARPQRPAPSLPDRSPGETSELKRKLYDIFPDQKQRIDRILSDNPYMRDLNALSGLLLG
;
A
#
# COMPACT_ATOMS: atom_id res chain seq x y z
N LYS A 1 24.10 -16.10 4.48
CA LYS A 1 24.02 -16.70 5.84
C LYS A 1 23.58 -15.69 6.89
N LEU A 2 24.21 -14.52 7.03
CA LEU A 2 23.81 -13.51 8.03
C LEU A 2 22.38 -12.98 7.85
N LYS A 3 21.95 -12.68 6.62
CA LYS A 3 20.57 -12.26 6.31
C LYS A 3 19.53 -13.25 6.83
N LEU A 4 19.75 -14.55 6.61
CA LEU A 4 18.85 -15.62 7.04
C LEU A 4 18.69 -15.66 8.58
N ILE A 5 19.80 -15.53 9.30
CA ILE A 5 19.82 -15.55 10.78
C ILE A 5 19.06 -14.35 11.34
N LEU A 6 19.28 -13.15 10.77
CA LEU A 6 18.57 -11.94 11.20
C LEU A 6 17.07 -12.01 10.92
N THR A 7 16.66 -12.54 9.76
CA THR A 7 15.25 -12.73 9.43
C THR A 7 14.56 -13.68 10.40
N GLN A 8 15.20 -14.81 10.74
CA GLN A 8 14.69 -15.73 11.74
C GLN A 8 14.57 -15.07 13.12
N PHE A 9 15.56 -14.26 13.51
CA PHE A 9 15.52 -13.51 14.77
C PHE A 9 14.34 -12.53 14.81
N LEU A 10 14.09 -11.77 13.73
CA LEU A 10 12.95 -10.85 13.63
C LEU A 10 11.61 -11.57 13.76
N LEU A 11 11.43 -12.70 13.06
CA LEU A 11 10.22 -13.51 13.16
C LEU A 11 9.96 -14.02 14.58
N HIS A 12 10.99 -14.55 15.26
CA HIS A 12 10.86 -14.98 16.66
C HIS A 12 10.59 -13.82 17.61
N LEU A 13 11.17 -12.64 17.37
CA LEU A 13 10.94 -11.47 18.20
C LEU A 13 9.51 -10.96 18.05
N ALA A 14 9.01 -10.88 16.81
CA ALA A 14 7.63 -10.52 16.53
C ALA A 14 6.67 -11.51 17.19
N GLU A 15 6.92 -12.82 17.06
CA GLU A 15 6.13 -13.85 17.72
C GLU A 15 6.06 -13.67 19.24
N LYS A 16 7.19 -13.43 19.91
CA LYS A 16 7.25 -13.25 21.37
C LYS A 16 6.61 -11.96 21.88
N THR A 17 6.66 -10.90 21.09
CA THR A 17 6.26 -9.54 21.52
C THR A 17 4.89 -9.13 21.04
N ASP A 18 4.30 -9.92 20.14
CA ASP A 18 3.14 -9.55 19.36
C ASP A 18 3.34 -8.23 18.54
N GLY A 19 4.60 -7.90 18.20
CA GLY A 19 4.97 -6.70 17.44
C GLY A 19 5.02 -6.85 15.91
N ILE A 20 4.98 -5.73 15.19
CA ILE A 20 5.12 -5.73 13.72
C ILE A 20 6.58 -5.84 13.27
N ILE A 21 6.80 -6.31 12.05
CA ILE A 21 8.13 -6.31 11.41
C ILE A 21 8.14 -5.27 10.30
N VAL A 22 9.04 -4.29 10.41
CA VAL A 22 9.26 -3.29 9.36
C VAL A 22 10.32 -3.83 8.40
N THR A 23 9.90 -4.18 7.18
CA THR A 23 10.76 -4.80 6.17
C THR A 23 10.16 -4.65 4.77
N ASN A 24 11.01 -4.54 3.76
CA ASN A 24 10.60 -4.61 2.35
C ASN A 24 10.72 -6.02 1.76
N ASP A 25 11.17 -6.99 2.56
CA ASP A 25 11.25 -8.39 2.17
C ASP A 25 9.92 -9.10 2.46
N ASN A 26 9.45 -9.90 1.51
CA ASN A 26 8.19 -10.64 1.62
C ASN A 26 8.34 -11.96 2.39
N LEU A 27 9.56 -12.37 2.75
CA LEU A 27 9.86 -13.52 3.61
C LEU A 27 9.26 -14.85 3.12
N ARG A 28 9.11 -15.02 1.79
CA ARG A 28 8.41 -16.17 1.17
C ARG A 28 8.95 -17.52 1.62
N ASP A 29 10.26 -17.61 1.83
CA ASP A 29 10.95 -18.84 2.26
C ASP A 29 10.46 -19.36 3.64
N PHE A 30 9.84 -18.50 4.45
CA PHE A 30 9.39 -18.82 5.80
C PHE A 30 7.88 -19.05 5.92
N VAL A 31 7.12 -18.79 4.85
CA VAL A 31 5.64 -18.90 4.82
C VAL A 31 5.19 -20.34 5.09
N ASP A 32 5.88 -21.32 4.52
CA ASP A 32 5.52 -22.74 4.66
C ASP A 32 6.21 -23.41 5.85
N THR A 33 7.03 -22.69 6.61
CA THR A 33 7.78 -23.25 7.75
C THR A 33 6.94 -23.37 9.02
N SER A 34 6.04 -22.41 9.26
CA SER A 34 5.21 -22.36 10.48
C SER A 34 3.94 -21.57 10.23
N ASP A 35 2.81 -22.06 10.76
CA ASP A 35 1.53 -21.35 10.70
C ASP A 35 1.59 -19.99 11.41
N THR A 36 2.33 -19.91 12.52
CA THR A 36 2.53 -18.66 13.26
C THR A 36 3.32 -17.65 12.43
N TRP A 37 4.41 -18.10 11.78
CA TRP A 37 5.22 -17.22 10.95
C TRP A 37 4.49 -16.80 9.70
N ARG A 38 3.72 -17.69 9.08
CA ARG A 38 2.80 -17.34 7.99
C ARG A 38 1.87 -16.20 8.39
N LYS A 39 1.26 -16.30 9.57
CA LYS A 39 0.36 -15.24 10.08
C LYS A 39 1.10 -13.92 10.29
N ILE A 40 2.29 -13.95 10.88
CA ILE A 40 3.14 -12.75 11.04
C ILE A 40 3.48 -12.13 9.68
N ILE A 41 3.85 -12.94 8.69
CA ILE A 41 4.20 -12.49 7.34
C ILE A 41 3.00 -11.88 6.61
N GLN A 42 1.80 -12.44 6.81
CA GLN A 42 0.59 -11.98 6.12
C GLN A 42 -0.06 -10.76 6.77
N GLU A 43 0.02 -10.64 8.09
CA GLU A 43 -0.78 -9.67 8.83
C GLU A 43 0.05 -8.60 9.52
N ARG A 44 1.38 -8.73 9.59
CA ARG A 44 2.23 -7.92 10.48
C ARG A 44 3.54 -7.44 9.85
N LEU A 45 3.63 -7.47 8.52
CA LEU A 45 4.73 -6.82 7.79
C LEU A 45 4.34 -5.40 7.41
N LEU A 46 5.23 -4.45 7.69
CA LEU A 46 5.11 -3.06 7.27
C LEU A 46 6.21 -2.73 6.26
N GLN A 47 5.81 -2.48 5.03
CA GLN A 47 6.71 -1.99 3.99
C GLN A 47 7.03 -0.51 4.21
N PHE A 48 8.18 -0.09 3.74
CA PHE A 48 8.64 1.29 3.82
C PHE A 48 9.34 1.72 2.54
N THR A 49 9.31 3.02 2.28
CA THR A 49 10.05 3.63 1.19
C THR A 49 10.93 4.74 1.76
N PHE A 50 12.16 4.84 1.27
CA PHE A 50 12.99 6.02 1.51
C PHE A 50 12.91 6.91 0.28
N VAL A 51 12.53 8.17 0.49
CA VAL A 51 12.61 9.24 -0.51
C VAL A 51 13.63 10.24 0.02
N GLU A 52 14.83 10.22 -0.56
CA GLU A 52 16.01 10.88 0.01
C GLU A 52 16.25 10.42 1.46
N ASP A 53 16.20 11.34 2.43
CA ASP A 53 16.33 11.05 3.87
C ASP A 53 14.98 10.84 4.57
N HIS A 54 13.87 10.86 3.84
CA HIS A 54 12.52 10.70 4.42
C HIS A 54 12.09 9.24 4.43
N PHE A 55 11.84 8.72 5.63
CA PHE A 55 11.21 7.42 5.84
C PHE A 55 9.69 7.54 5.69
N MET A 56 9.13 6.92 4.66
CA MET A 56 7.70 6.90 4.35
C MET A 56 7.14 5.49 4.51
N ILE A 57 5.95 5.40 5.08
CA ILE A 57 5.19 4.16 5.26
C ILE A 57 3.79 4.33 4.66
N PRO A 58 3.18 3.26 4.12
CA PRO A 58 1.84 3.34 3.53
C PRO A 58 0.78 3.52 4.63
N ASP A 59 -0.25 4.30 4.32
CA ASP A 59 -1.43 4.46 5.19
C ASP A 59 -2.29 3.18 5.27
N ASP A 60 -2.10 2.24 4.33
CA ASP A 60 -2.76 0.94 4.21
C ASP A 60 -1.75 -0.23 4.13
N PRO A 61 -1.13 -0.66 5.24
CA PRO A 61 -0.06 -1.67 5.24
C PRO A 61 -0.42 -3.03 4.62
N LEU A 62 -1.69 -3.43 4.71
CA LEU A 62 -2.21 -4.68 4.14
C LEU A 62 -3.11 -4.43 2.91
N GLY A 63 -3.05 -3.23 2.33
CA GLY A 63 -3.86 -2.80 1.19
C GLY A 63 -5.34 -2.54 1.53
N ARG A 64 -6.18 -2.44 0.50
CA ARG A 64 -7.57 -1.97 0.58
C ARG A 64 -8.49 -2.71 1.56
N ASN A 65 -8.21 -3.97 1.83
CA ASN A 65 -9.03 -4.79 2.75
C ASN A 65 -8.42 -4.85 4.16
N GLY A 66 -7.28 -4.19 4.36
CA GLY A 66 -6.54 -4.13 5.61
C GLY A 66 -7.01 -3.03 6.55
N PRO A 67 -6.54 -3.07 7.81
CA PRO A 67 -6.67 -1.93 8.71
C PRO A 67 -5.84 -0.74 8.21
N HIS A 68 -6.31 0.48 8.49
CA HIS A 68 -5.47 1.66 8.36
C HIS A 68 -4.25 1.57 9.27
N LEU A 69 -3.20 2.31 8.92
CA LEU A 69 -1.91 2.33 9.61
C LEU A 69 -2.04 2.61 11.11
N ASP A 70 -2.92 3.52 11.52
CA ASP A 70 -3.17 3.84 12.93
C ASP A 70 -3.67 2.62 13.72
N MET A 71 -4.58 1.85 13.13
CA MET A 71 -5.11 0.62 13.70
C MET A 71 -4.09 -0.52 13.64
N PHE A 72 -3.32 -0.61 12.56
CA PHE A 72 -2.26 -1.60 12.39
C PHE A 72 -1.15 -1.47 13.45
N LEU A 73 -0.81 -0.24 13.85
CA LEU A 73 0.22 0.04 14.85
C LEU A 73 -0.27 -0.05 16.30
N ARG A 74 -1.58 -0.25 16.52
CA ARG A 74 -2.15 -0.34 17.87
C ARG A 74 -1.92 -1.72 18.47
N LYS A 75 -1.35 -1.74 19.68
CA LYS A 75 -1.12 -2.95 20.48
C LYS A 75 -2.43 -3.57 20.99
N ASP A 76 -3.46 -2.75 21.20
CA ASP A 76 -4.76 -3.21 21.67
C ASP A 76 -5.58 -3.69 20.47
N GLY A 77 -5.51 -4.98 20.15
CA GLY A 77 -6.38 -5.66 19.19
C GLY A 77 -7.87 -5.66 19.55
N ARG A 78 -8.37 -4.65 20.27
CA ARG A 78 -9.79 -4.42 20.45
C ARG A 78 -10.34 -3.87 19.15
N TYR A 79 -10.64 -4.79 18.25
CA TYR A 79 -11.65 -4.61 17.23
C TYR A 79 -12.96 -4.22 17.96
N VAL A 80 -13.19 -2.93 18.15
CA VAL A 80 -14.51 -2.45 18.53
C VAL A 80 -15.33 -2.53 17.25
N SER A 81 -15.94 -3.69 17.01
CA SER A 81 -17.01 -3.82 16.01
C SER A 81 -18.00 -2.68 16.27
N PRO A 82 -18.31 -1.81 15.29
CA PRO A 82 -19.29 -0.73 15.49
C PRO A 82 -20.73 -1.20 15.71
N ALA A 83 -20.99 -2.50 15.89
CA ALA A 83 -22.33 -3.09 15.94
C ALA A 83 -23.02 -2.99 17.31
N GLY A 84 -22.79 -1.92 18.06
CA GLY A 84 -23.30 -1.72 19.42
C GLY A 84 -24.19 -0.49 19.64
N VAL A 85 -24.68 0.18 18.59
CA VAL A 85 -25.54 1.36 18.74
C VAL A 85 -27.02 0.98 18.55
N PRO A 86 -27.90 1.22 19.55
CA PRO A 86 -29.30 0.87 19.47
C PRO A 86 -30.04 1.71 18.42
N SER A 87 -30.90 1.04 17.66
CA SER A 87 -31.73 1.61 16.60
C SER A 87 -32.56 2.79 17.13
N THR A 88 -32.18 4.01 16.77
CA THR A 88 -33.06 5.17 16.91
C THR A 88 -33.37 5.67 15.51
N ARG A 89 -34.58 5.29 15.04
CA ARG A 89 -35.15 5.70 13.75
C ARG A 89 -35.25 7.22 13.67
N LEU A 90 -34.68 7.82 12.63
CA LEU A 90 -35.07 9.16 12.14
C LEU A 90 -35.02 9.21 10.60
N PRO A 91 -35.83 10.09 9.97
CA PRO A 91 -36.51 9.79 8.71
C PRO A 91 -35.78 10.22 7.44
N ALA A 92 -36.41 9.86 6.32
CA ALA A 92 -35.94 9.87 4.95
C ALA A 92 -35.48 11.21 4.35
N ALA A 93 -34.60 11.05 3.36
CA ALA A 93 -34.34 11.90 2.20
C ALA A 93 -33.62 13.24 2.42
N ARG A 94 -32.32 13.26 2.08
CA ARG A 94 -31.65 14.43 1.50
C ARG A 94 -31.00 14.04 0.16
N PRO A 95 -31.05 14.91 -0.87
CA PRO A 95 -30.45 14.62 -2.17
C PRO A 95 -28.92 14.52 -2.04
N GLN A 96 -28.34 13.57 -2.76
CA GLN A 96 -26.90 13.31 -2.81
C GLN A 96 -26.14 14.58 -3.23
N ARG A 97 -25.23 15.05 -2.38
CA ARG A 97 -24.14 15.95 -2.80
C ARG A 97 -23.16 15.14 -3.66
N PRO A 98 -22.65 15.69 -4.78
CA PRO A 98 -21.55 15.04 -5.50
C PRO A 98 -20.32 14.95 -4.58
N ALA A 99 -19.69 13.79 -4.56
CA ALA A 99 -18.41 13.57 -3.87
C ALA A 99 -17.34 14.54 -4.41
N PRO A 100 -16.39 15.00 -3.57
CA PRO A 100 -15.26 15.78 -4.06
C PRO A 100 -14.42 14.88 -4.98
N SER A 101 -14.44 15.17 -6.29
CA SER A 101 -13.48 14.61 -7.25
C SER A 101 -12.08 15.02 -6.83
N LEU A 102 -11.24 14.05 -6.48
CA LEU A 102 -9.81 14.26 -6.31
C LEU A 102 -9.26 14.95 -7.56
N PRO A 103 -8.36 15.94 -7.43
CA PRO A 103 -7.85 16.66 -8.58
C PRO A 103 -7.06 15.71 -9.49
N ASP A 104 -7.58 15.47 -10.69
CA ASP A 104 -6.84 14.91 -11.80
C ASP A 104 -5.54 15.70 -12.01
N ARG A 105 -4.47 15.02 -12.41
CA ARG A 105 -3.20 15.68 -12.68
C ARG A 105 -3.35 16.75 -13.76
N SER A 106 -2.61 17.84 -13.63
CA SER A 106 -2.66 18.92 -14.59
C SER A 106 -2.13 18.46 -15.97
N PRO A 107 -2.56 19.10 -17.07
CA PRO A 107 -2.06 18.78 -18.41
C PRO A 107 -0.54 18.88 -18.51
N GLY A 108 0.08 19.83 -17.78
CA GLY A 108 1.52 20.02 -17.73
C GLY A 108 2.27 18.84 -17.10
N GLU A 109 1.79 18.31 -15.98
CA GLU A 109 2.39 17.12 -15.33
C GLU A 109 2.30 15.89 -16.24
N THR A 110 1.17 15.74 -16.95
CA THR A 110 0.98 14.65 -17.92
C THR A 110 1.99 14.73 -19.06
N SER A 111 2.19 15.93 -19.61
CA SER A 111 3.18 16.14 -20.68
C SER A 111 4.60 15.87 -20.22
N GLU A 112 4.93 16.21 -18.97
CA GLU A 112 6.26 15.96 -18.41
C GLU A 112 6.54 14.46 -18.21
N LEU A 113 5.58 13.73 -17.63
CA LEU A 113 5.66 12.26 -17.48
C LEU A 113 5.74 11.57 -18.83
N LYS A 114 4.90 11.99 -19.78
CA LYS A 114 4.91 11.50 -21.16
C LYS A 114 6.28 11.71 -21.81
N ARG A 115 6.87 12.90 -21.67
CA ARG A 115 8.18 13.22 -22.23
C ARG A 115 9.28 12.33 -21.65
N LYS A 116 9.31 12.18 -20.32
CA LYS A 116 10.31 11.34 -19.64
C LYS A 116 10.15 9.85 -19.99
N LEU A 117 8.93 9.35 -20.10
CA LEU A 117 8.67 7.96 -20.53
C LEU A 117 9.04 7.73 -22.00
N TYR A 118 8.82 8.73 -22.88
CA TYR A 118 9.21 8.66 -24.29
C TYR A 118 10.72 8.60 -24.48
N ASP A 119 11.49 9.23 -23.59
CA ASP A 119 12.95 9.21 -23.60
C ASP A 119 13.50 7.83 -23.20
N ILE A 120 12.85 7.17 -22.24
CA ILE A 120 13.26 5.84 -21.74
C ILE A 120 12.77 4.71 -22.65
N PHE A 121 11.55 4.82 -23.19
CA PHE A 121 10.93 3.78 -24.03
C PHE A 121 10.43 4.36 -25.36
N PRO A 122 11.34 4.75 -26.28
CA PRO A 122 10.98 5.43 -27.54
C PRO A 122 10.09 4.57 -28.45
N ASP A 123 10.15 3.25 -28.32
CA ASP A 123 9.40 2.29 -29.14
C ASP A 123 7.98 2.00 -28.62
N GLN A 124 7.63 2.45 -27.40
CA GLN A 124 6.37 2.10 -26.73
C GLN A 124 5.38 3.28 -26.59
N LYS A 125 5.52 4.31 -27.42
CA LYS A 125 4.75 5.58 -27.34
C LYS A 125 3.23 5.39 -27.24
N GLN A 126 2.64 4.50 -28.02
CA GLN A 126 1.19 4.23 -27.97
C GLN A 126 0.75 3.58 -26.65
N ARG A 127 1.60 2.74 -26.06
CA ARG A 127 1.31 2.06 -24.78
C ARG A 127 1.43 3.06 -23.62
N ILE A 128 2.43 3.94 -23.69
CA ILE A 128 2.61 5.06 -22.75
C ILE A 128 1.39 5.98 -22.74
N ASP A 129 0.86 6.35 -23.91
CA ASP A 129 -0.31 7.23 -24.02
C ASP A 129 -1.58 6.62 -23.43
N ARG A 130 -1.79 5.32 -23.64
CA ARG A 130 -2.91 4.59 -23.03
C ARG A 130 -2.78 4.52 -21.52
N ILE A 131 -1.61 4.13 -21.01
CA ILE A 131 -1.37 4.01 -19.57
C ILE A 131 -1.53 5.35 -18.87
N LEU A 132 -1.05 6.44 -19.47
CA LEU A 132 -1.28 7.78 -18.95
C LEU A 132 -2.77 8.12 -18.96
N SER A 133 -3.50 7.85 -20.04
CA SER A 133 -4.94 8.12 -20.12
C SER A 133 -5.76 7.31 -19.10
N ASP A 134 -5.40 6.04 -18.91
CA ASP A 134 -6.12 5.10 -18.04
C ASP A 134 -5.79 5.32 -16.55
N ASN A 135 -4.68 6.00 -16.26
CA ASN A 135 -4.21 6.28 -14.91
C ASN A 135 -4.01 7.79 -14.68
N PRO A 136 -5.09 8.59 -14.64
CA PRO A 136 -5.02 10.06 -14.55
C PRO A 136 -4.48 10.57 -13.20
N TYR A 137 -4.53 9.74 -12.14
CA TYR A 137 -4.00 10.08 -10.82
C TYR A 137 -2.56 9.62 -10.60
N MET A 138 -2.05 8.71 -11.43
CA MET A 138 -0.72 8.14 -11.29
C MET A 138 0.33 9.13 -11.81
N ARG A 139 1.22 9.54 -10.90
CA ARG A 139 2.29 10.52 -11.14
C ARG A 139 3.70 9.94 -11.02
N ASP A 140 3.82 8.71 -10.51
CA ASP A 140 5.10 8.05 -10.32
C ASP A 140 5.59 7.45 -11.65
N LEU A 141 6.74 7.92 -12.12
CA LEU A 141 7.33 7.48 -13.37
C LEU A 141 7.78 6.02 -13.33
N ASN A 142 8.26 5.54 -12.18
CA ASN A 142 8.65 4.14 -11.99
C ASN A 142 7.43 3.24 -12.02
N ALA A 143 6.33 3.62 -11.36
CA ALA A 143 5.07 2.87 -11.41
C ALA A 143 4.50 2.82 -12.84
N LEU A 144 4.52 3.94 -13.55
CA LEU A 144 4.10 4.02 -14.95
C LEU A 144 5.00 3.17 -15.85
N SER A 145 6.33 3.17 -15.61
CA SER A 145 7.28 2.33 -16.36
C SER A 145 7.08 0.83 -16.08
N GLY A 146 6.69 0.45 -14.86
CA GLY A 146 6.38 -0.93 -14.51
C GLY A 146 5.18 -1.47 -15.29
N LEU A 147 4.17 -0.63 -15.56
CA LEU A 147 3.01 -0.99 -16.39
C LEU A 147 3.35 -1.17 -17.88
N LEU A 148 4.48 -0.60 -18.33
CA LEU A 148 4.99 -0.77 -19.69
C LEU A 148 5.78 -2.07 -19.89
N LEU A 149 6.45 -2.53 -18.83
CA LEU A 149 7.30 -3.73 -18.83
C LEU A 149 6.55 -5.03 -18.48
N GLY A 150 5.29 -4.92 -18.03
CA GLY A 150 4.37 -6.04 -17.79
C GLY A 150 3.65 -6.56 -19.03
#